data_AF-U6DTD8-F1
#
_entry.id   AF-U6DTD8-F1
#
_cell.length_a   1.000
_cell.length_b   1.000
_cell.length_c   1.000
_cell.angle_alpha   90.00
_cell.angle_beta   90.00
_cell.angle_gamma   90.00
#
_symmetry.space_group_name_H-M   'P 1'
#
loop_
_entity.id
_entity.type
_entity.pdbx_description
1 polymer ?
#
loop_
_entity_poly.entity_id
_entity_poly.type
_entity_poly.pdbx_seq_one_letter_code
_entity_poly.pdbx_strand_id
1 'polypeptide(L)'
;EEKVFEAVISWINYEKETRLEHMAKLMEHVRLPLLPRDYLVQTVEEEALIKNNNTCKDFLIEAMKYHLLPQDQRLLIKNPRTKPRTPVSLPKVMIVVGGQAPKAIRSVECYDFEEDRWDQIAELPSRRCRAGVVFMAGHVYAVGGFNGSLRVRTVDVYDGVKDQWTSIASMQERRSTLGAAVLNDLLYAVGGFDGSTGLASVEAYSYKTNEWFFVAPMNTRRSSVGVGVVEGKLYAVGGYDGASRQCLSTVEQYNPATNEWTYVADMSTRRSGA
;
A
#
# COMPACT_ATOMS: atom_id res chain seq x y z
N GLU A 1 -15.85 10.19 -5.56
CA GLU A 1 -15.06 10.06 -6.80
C GLU A 1 -14.77 11.42 -7.45
N GLU A 2 -15.49 12.49 -7.09
CA GLU A 2 -15.31 13.86 -7.64
C GLU A 2 -13.86 14.33 -7.55
N LYS A 3 -13.27 14.28 -6.35
CA LYS A 3 -11.85 14.62 -6.14
C LYS A 3 -10.88 13.84 -7.03
N VAL A 4 -11.21 12.59 -7.37
CA VAL A 4 -10.35 11.75 -8.23
C VAL A 4 -10.47 12.19 -9.68
N PHE A 5 -11.68 12.48 -10.15
CA PHE A 5 -11.92 13.08 -11.46
C PHE A 5 -11.18 14.43 -11.58
N GLU A 6 -11.38 15.33 -10.63
CA GLU A 6 -10.73 16.66 -10.60
C GLU A 6 -9.20 16.56 -10.58
N ALA A 7 -8.65 15.61 -9.81
CA ALA A 7 -7.21 15.37 -9.78
C ALA A 7 -6.67 14.91 -11.14
N VAL A 8 -7.38 14.03 -11.86
CA VAL A 8 -6.98 13.60 -13.21
C VAL A 8 -7.02 14.77 -14.19
N ILE A 9 -8.10 15.56 -14.19
CA ILE A 9 -8.24 16.73 -15.08
C ILE A 9 -7.15 17.77 -14.80
N SER A 10 -6.92 18.09 -13.52
CA SER A 10 -5.88 19.02 -13.09
C SER A 10 -4.48 18.53 -13.47
N TRP A 11 -4.18 17.24 -13.26
CA TRP A 11 -2.88 16.66 -13.59
C TRP A 11 -2.57 16.71 -15.09
N ILE A 12 -3.56 16.49 -15.95
CA ILE A 12 -3.41 16.57 -17.40
C ILE A 12 -3.23 18.03 -17.83
N ASN A 13 -4.07 18.94 -17.33
CA ASN A 13 -4.01 20.35 -17.70
C ASN A 13 -2.72 21.04 -17.25
N TYR A 14 -2.06 20.55 -16.20
CA TYR A 14 -0.76 21.07 -15.76
C TYR A 14 0.32 20.96 -16.85
N GLU A 15 0.29 19.91 -17.69
CA GLU A 15 1.28 19.70 -18.74
C GLU A 15 0.63 18.99 -19.95
N LYS A 16 -0.28 19.70 -20.59
CA LYS A 16 -1.23 19.12 -21.56
C LYS A 16 -0.56 18.45 -22.76
N GLU A 17 0.54 19.00 -23.27
CA GLU A 17 1.20 18.48 -24.47
C GLU A 17 1.73 17.05 -24.29
N THR A 18 2.29 16.74 -23.12
CA THR A 18 2.88 15.43 -22.82
C THR A 18 1.87 14.49 -22.16
N ARG A 19 0.95 15.02 -21.35
CA ARG A 19 0.07 14.18 -20.52
C ARG A 19 -1.24 13.78 -21.17
N LEU A 20 -1.65 14.45 -22.25
CA LEU A 20 -2.92 14.17 -22.92
C LEU A 20 -3.02 12.72 -23.43
N GLU A 21 -1.89 12.11 -23.80
CA GLU A 21 -1.84 10.71 -24.24
C GLU A 21 -2.30 9.72 -23.14
N HIS A 22 -2.15 10.09 -21.86
CA HIS A 22 -2.54 9.26 -20.73
C HIS A 22 -4.02 9.42 -20.34
N MET A 23 -4.76 10.33 -20.97
CA MET A 23 -6.14 10.68 -20.60
C MET A 23 -7.06 9.46 -20.47
N ALA A 24 -7.09 8.60 -21.50
CA ALA A 24 -7.96 7.43 -21.51
C ALA A 24 -7.57 6.43 -20.40
N LYS A 25 -6.26 6.16 -20.24
CA LYS A 25 -5.75 5.23 -19.23
C LYS A 25 -6.02 5.73 -17.80
N LEU A 26 -5.86 7.02 -17.55
CA LEU A 26 -6.18 7.60 -16.24
C LEU A 26 -7.69 7.61 -15.96
N MET A 27 -8.51 7.95 -16.97
CA MET A 27 -9.96 7.99 -16.85
C MET A 27 -10.58 6.61 -16.61
N GLU A 28 -9.95 5.53 -17.09
CA GLU A 28 -10.35 4.15 -16.78
C GLU A 28 -10.38 3.90 -15.26
N HIS A 29 -9.48 4.54 -14.52
CA HIS A 29 -9.40 4.43 -13.07
C HIS A 29 -10.34 5.37 -12.31
N VAL A 30 -11.00 6.32 -12.98
CA VAL A 30 -12.04 7.17 -12.39
C VAL A 30 -13.38 6.44 -12.44
N ARG A 31 -14.03 6.24 -11.29
CA ARG A 31 -15.30 5.51 -11.23
C ARG A 31 -16.48 6.43 -11.49
N LEU A 32 -16.63 6.86 -12.73
CA LEU A 32 -17.75 7.70 -13.17
C LEU A 32 -19.14 7.14 -12.76
N PRO A 33 -19.42 5.81 -12.80
CA PRO A 33 -20.71 5.26 -12.37
C PRO A 33 -21.08 5.52 -10.89
N LEU A 34 -20.12 5.96 -10.08
CA LEU A 34 -20.30 6.25 -8.65
C LEU A 34 -20.34 7.76 -8.35
N LEU A 35 -20.29 8.60 -9.37
CA LEU A 35 -20.53 10.04 -9.22
C LEU A 35 -22.03 10.33 -9.17
N PRO A 36 -22.46 11.42 -8.51
CA PRO A 36 -23.84 11.90 -8.64
C PRO A 36 -24.19 12.19 -10.10
N ARG A 37 -25.45 11.91 -10.49
CA ARG A 37 -25.94 12.18 -11.86
C ARG A 37 -25.73 13.64 -12.27
N ASP A 38 -26.03 14.55 -11.36
CA ASP A 38 -25.92 15.99 -11.64
C ASP A 38 -24.46 16.39 -11.90
N TYR A 39 -23.50 15.80 -11.17
CA TYR A 39 -22.07 16.05 -11.40
C TYR A 39 -21.62 15.48 -12.76
N LEU A 40 -22.15 14.31 -13.16
CA LEU A 40 -21.83 13.74 -14.47
C LEU A 40 -22.32 14.65 -15.62
N VAL A 41 -23.54 15.19 -15.53
CA VAL A 41 -24.13 16.01 -16.59
C VAL A 41 -23.58 17.45 -16.58
N GLN A 42 -23.42 18.05 -15.40
CA GLN A 42 -23.03 19.47 -15.31
C GLN A 42 -21.52 19.68 -15.37
N THR A 43 -20.72 18.68 -14.99
CA THR A 43 -19.27 18.81 -14.90
C THR A 43 -18.55 17.88 -15.86
N VAL A 44 -18.79 16.57 -15.78
CA VAL A 44 -18.01 15.58 -16.55
C VAL A 44 -18.33 15.64 -18.04
N GLU A 45 -19.60 15.75 -18.40
CA GLU A 45 -20.04 15.87 -19.79
C GLU A 45 -19.53 17.15 -20.45
N GLU A 46 -19.46 18.24 -19.68
CA GLU A 46 -19.03 19.56 -20.17
C GLU A 46 -17.50 19.70 -20.34
N GLU A 47 -16.71 18.83 -19.68
CA GLU A 47 -15.25 18.87 -19.71
C GLU A 47 -14.68 18.60 -21.11
N ALA A 48 -13.86 19.54 -21.60
CA ALA A 48 -13.29 19.49 -22.94
C ALA A 48 -12.38 18.26 -23.15
N LEU A 49 -11.67 17.82 -22.12
CA LEU A 49 -10.85 16.60 -22.20
C LEU A 49 -11.69 15.34 -22.42
N ILE A 50 -12.92 15.29 -21.89
CA ILE A 50 -13.87 14.19 -22.10
C ILE A 50 -14.49 14.31 -23.50
N LYS A 51 -14.96 15.49 -23.89
CA LYS A 51 -15.58 15.74 -25.21
C LYS A 51 -14.65 15.44 -26.39
N ASN A 52 -13.34 15.52 -26.20
CA ASN A 52 -12.36 15.30 -27.26
C ASN A 52 -11.73 13.89 -27.25
N ASN A 53 -12.17 12.99 -26.37
CA ASN A 53 -11.63 11.63 -26.28
C ASN A 53 -12.76 10.58 -26.34
N ASN A 54 -12.77 9.76 -27.39
CA ASN A 54 -13.83 8.76 -27.60
C ASN A 54 -13.90 7.70 -26.48
N THR A 55 -12.75 7.22 -25.99
CA THR A 55 -12.71 6.25 -24.88
C THR A 55 -13.27 6.85 -23.60
N CYS A 56 -13.00 8.13 -23.32
CA CYS A 56 -13.59 8.83 -22.18
C CYS A 56 -15.10 9.04 -22.33
N LYS A 57 -15.60 9.27 -23.55
CA LYS A 57 -17.05 9.29 -23.81
C LYS A 57 -17.68 7.93 -23.55
N ASP A 58 -17.04 6.83 -23.97
CA ASP A 58 -17.55 5.49 -23.71
C ASP A 58 -17.67 5.23 -22.19
N PHE A 59 -16.69 5.70 -21.41
CA PHE A 59 -16.74 5.65 -19.96
C PHE A 59 -17.87 6.48 -19.34
N LEU A 60 -18.17 7.66 -19.89
CA LEU A 60 -19.29 8.49 -19.46
C LEU A 60 -20.63 7.83 -19.82
N ILE A 61 -20.75 7.28 -21.04
CA ILE A 61 -21.94 6.55 -21.49
C ILE A 61 -22.20 5.33 -20.59
N GLU A 62 -21.16 4.59 -20.21
CA GLU A 62 -21.28 3.49 -19.25
C GLU A 62 -21.85 3.97 -17.90
N ALA A 63 -21.35 5.10 -17.39
CA ALA A 63 -21.84 5.68 -16.14
C ALA A 63 -23.31 6.11 -16.25
N MET A 64 -23.69 6.79 -17.33
CA MET A 64 -25.08 7.19 -17.58
C MET A 64 -25.99 5.97 -17.69
N LYS A 65 -25.58 4.92 -18.41
CA LYS A 65 -26.32 3.65 -18.49
C LYS A 65 -26.47 2.99 -17.12
N TYR A 66 -25.41 2.97 -16.31
CA TYR A 66 -25.46 2.45 -14.94
C TYR A 66 -26.52 3.16 -14.09
N HIS A 67 -26.60 4.49 -14.22
CA HIS A 67 -27.64 5.28 -13.55
C HIS A 67 -29.05 5.03 -14.10
N LEU A 68 -29.24 4.62 -15.34
CA LEU A 68 -30.58 4.27 -15.86
C LEU A 68 -31.11 2.94 -15.30
N LEU A 69 -30.23 2.06 -14.81
CA LEU A 69 -30.63 0.76 -14.30
C LEU A 69 -31.35 0.87 -12.93
N PRO A 70 -32.33 0.00 -12.65
CA PRO A 70 -32.87 -0.26 -11.32
C PRO A 70 -31.80 -0.69 -10.31
N GLN A 71 -32.02 -0.42 -9.02
CA GLN A 71 -31.01 -0.63 -7.97
C GLN A 71 -30.61 -2.11 -7.80
N ASP A 72 -31.57 -3.03 -7.90
CA ASP A 72 -31.38 -4.48 -7.92
C ASP A 72 -30.48 -4.94 -9.08
N GLN A 73 -30.63 -4.35 -10.27
CA GLN A 73 -29.78 -4.66 -11.42
C GLN A 73 -28.37 -4.08 -11.30
N ARG A 74 -28.22 -2.89 -10.71
CA ARG A 74 -26.90 -2.28 -10.45
C ARG A 74 -26.02 -3.16 -9.54
N LEU A 75 -26.62 -3.84 -8.57
CA LEU A 75 -25.92 -4.74 -7.65
C LEU A 75 -25.34 -5.98 -8.34
N LEU A 76 -25.85 -6.36 -9.51
CA LEU A 76 -25.38 -7.50 -10.29
C LEU A 76 -24.16 -7.18 -11.16
N ILE A 77 -23.84 -5.91 -11.39
CA ILE A 77 -22.74 -5.49 -12.26
C ILE A 77 -21.41 -5.56 -11.48
N LYS A 78 -20.57 -6.53 -11.84
CA LYS A 78 -19.27 -6.80 -11.21
C LYS A 78 -18.09 -6.20 -12.00
N ASN A 79 -18.14 -4.91 -12.34
CA ASN A 79 -17.03 -4.19 -12.95
C ASN A 79 -16.26 -3.39 -11.86
N PRO A 80 -14.91 -3.37 -11.85
CA PRO A 80 -14.12 -2.48 -10.99
C PRO A 80 -14.58 -1.02 -10.95
N ARG A 81 -15.14 -0.47 -12.04
CA ARG A 81 -15.66 0.91 -12.15
C ARG A 81 -17.02 1.13 -11.51
N THR A 82 -17.83 0.09 -11.33
CA THR A 82 -19.17 0.17 -10.71
C THR A 82 -19.17 -0.25 -9.24
N LYS A 83 -18.00 -0.64 -8.72
CA LYS A 83 -17.80 -0.99 -7.32
C LYS A 83 -17.02 0.12 -6.62
N PRO A 84 -17.49 0.69 -5.50
CA PRO A 84 -16.70 1.68 -4.77
C PRO A 84 -15.32 1.14 -4.39
N ARG A 85 -14.30 2.03 -4.36
CA ARG A 85 -12.90 1.71 -3.97
C ARG A 85 -12.85 1.04 -2.59
N THR A 86 -13.92 1.19 -1.83
CA THR A 86 -14.19 0.66 -0.51
C THR A 86 -15.42 -0.25 -0.51
N PRO A 87 -15.41 -1.39 0.19
CA PRO A 87 -16.67 -2.03 0.59
C PRO A 87 -17.51 -1.03 1.40
N VAL A 88 -18.82 -1.01 1.18
CA VAL A 88 -19.76 -0.36 2.11
C VAL A 88 -20.04 -1.37 3.22
N SER A 89 -19.18 -1.41 4.25
CA SER A 89 -19.54 -1.88 5.60
C SER A 89 -18.34 -1.79 6.56
N LEU A 90 -18.65 -1.27 7.74
CA LEU A 90 -17.81 -0.92 8.90
C LEU A 90 -17.04 0.42 8.78
N PRO A 91 -17.16 1.31 9.79
CA PRO A 91 -16.31 2.49 9.88
C PRO A 91 -14.86 2.04 9.92
N LYS A 92 -14.00 2.77 9.19
CA LYS A 92 -12.57 2.51 9.21
C LYS A 92 -11.98 3.17 10.44
N VAL A 93 -10.88 2.60 10.91
CA VAL A 93 -10.01 3.18 11.92
C VAL A 93 -8.57 3.12 11.41
N MET A 94 -7.71 3.98 11.95
CA MET A 94 -6.27 3.92 11.71
C MET A 94 -5.58 3.39 12.95
N ILE A 95 -4.79 2.32 12.80
CA ILE A 95 -4.04 1.73 13.91
C ILE A 95 -2.56 2.08 13.78
N VAL A 96 -1.97 2.60 14.85
CA VAL A 96 -0.54 2.90 14.98
C VAL A 96 0.06 1.90 15.95
N VAL A 97 1.02 1.10 15.48
CA VAL A 97 1.55 -0.07 16.22
C VAL A 97 2.98 0.19 16.69
N GLY A 98 3.18 0.29 18.02
CA GLY A 98 4.49 0.41 18.64
C GLY A 98 5.19 1.74 18.31
N GLY A 99 6.49 1.69 18.05
CA GLY A 99 7.29 2.88 17.70
C GLY A 99 8.29 3.30 18.78
N GLN A 100 8.81 4.52 18.67
CA GLN A 100 9.84 5.05 19.57
C GLN A 100 9.37 6.29 20.32
N ALA A 101 9.32 6.22 21.65
CA ALA A 101 8.95 7.36 22.51
C ALA A 101 9.67 7.35 23.88
N PRO A 102 10.98 7.67 23.96
CA PRO A 102 11.97 7.73 22.87
C PRO A 102 12.57 6.34 22.55
N LYS A 103 12.36 5.36 23.43
CA LYS A 103 12.77 3.95 23.24
C LYS A 103 11.60 3.16 22.65
N ALA A 104 11.84 1.90 22.25
CA ALA A 104 10.78 1.02 21.76
C ALA A 104 9.61 0.93 22.77
N ILE A 105 8.37 0.99 22.31
CA ILE A 105 7.16 0.90 23.16
C ILE A 105 6.28 -0.30 22.78
N ARG A 106 5.30 -0.60 23.62
CA ARG A 106 4.27 -1.63 23.38
C ARG A 106 2.93 -1.07 22.95
N SER A 107 2.71 0.23 23.18
CA SER A 107 1.44 0.91 22.91
C SER A 107 1.00 0.72 21.46
N VAL A 108 -0.31 0.52 21.31
CA VAL A 108 -0.98 0.45 20.03
C VAL A 108 -2.19 1.38 20.13
N GLU A 109 -2.24 2.36 19.24
CA GLU A 109 -3.26 3.41 19.26
C GLU A 109 -4.19 3.23 18.06
N CYS A 110 -5.48 3.47 18.27
CA CYS A 110 -6.52 3.39 17.28
C CYS A 110 -7.18 4.77 17.15
N TYR A 111 -7.14 5.34 15.96
CA TYR A 111 -7.83 6.58 15.64
C TYR A 111 -9.14 6.27 14.93
N ASP A 112 -10.24 6.70 15.54
CA ASP A 112 -11.57 6.65 14.94
C ASP A 112 -11.84 7.93 14.15
N PHE A 113 -12.14 7.79 12.86
CA PHE A 113 -12.38 8.92 11.96
C PHE A 113 -13.76 9.57 12.16
N GLU A 114 -14.74 8.83 12.68
CA GLU A 114 -16.09 9.34 12.94
C GLU A 114 -16.15 10.09 14.27
N GLU A 115 -15.43 9.58 15.28
CA GLU A 115 -15.39 10.18 16.61
C GLU A 115 -14.24 11.19 16.80
N ASP A 116 -13.34 11.31 15.81
CA ASP A 116 -12.16 12.19 15.81
C ASP A 116 -11.33 12.07 17.11
N ARG A 117 -11.05 10.84 17.53
CA ARG A 117 -10.31 10.58 18.77
C ARG A 117 -9.39 9.39 18.68
N TRP A 118 -8.40 9.38 19.58
CA TRP A 118 -7.44 8.30 19.76
C TRP A 118 -7.80 7.49 21.00
N ASP A 119 -7.84 6.17 20.84
CA ASP A 119 -8.05 5.20 21.91
C ASP A 119 -6.87 4.21 21.96
N GLN A 120 -6.52 3.75 23.16
CA GLN A 120 -5.54 2.66 23.32
C GLN A 120 -6.27 1.32 23.16
N ILE A 121 -5.73 0.45 22.32
CA ILE A 121 -6.23 -0.93 22.12
C ILE A 121 -5.22 -1.94 22.68
N ALA A 122 -5.40 -3.24 22.48
CA ALA A 122 -4.49 -4.24 23.00
C ALA A 122 -3.03 -3.97 22.61
N GLU A 123 -2.18 -3.86 23.62
CA GLU A 123 -0.77 -3.60 23.45
C GLU A 123 -0.03 -4.79 22.82
N LEU A 124 1.08 -4.50 22.14
CA LEU A 124 1.96 -5.53 21.61
C LEU A 124 2.46 -6.48 22.73
N PRO A 125 2.64 -7.79 22.43
CA PRO A 125 3.18 -8.75 23.41
C PRO A 125 4.58 -8.37 23.91
N SER A 126 5.36 -7.66 23.09
CA SER A 126 6.68 -7.16 23.44
C SER A 126 6.93 -5.79 22.82
N ARG A 127 7.87 -5.03 23.39
CA ARG A 127 8.26 -3.71 22.88
C ARG A 127 8.75 -3.85 21.44
N ARG A 128 8.28 -3.00 20.54
CA ARG A 128 8.66 -3.06 19.12
C ARG A 128 8.68 -1.69 18.49
N CYS A 129 9.75 -1.41 17.75
CA CYS A 129 9.82 -0.28 16.83
C CYS A 129 10.53 -0.71 15.55
N ARG A 130 10.47 0.14 14.50
CA ARG A 130 11.15 -0.12 13.21
C ARG A 130 10.75 -1.46 12.58
N ALA A 131 9.52 -1.88 12.84
CA ALA A 131 8.91 -3.07 12.25
C ALA A 131 8.20 -2.69 10.95
N GLY A 132 7.98 -3.68 10.08
CA GLY A 132 7.03 -3.55 8.99
C GLY A 132 5.62 -3.83 9.52
N VAL A 133 4.64 -3.01 9.13
CA VAL A 133 3.24 -3.19 9.55
C VAL A 133 2.36 -3.26 8.30
N VAL A 134 1.56 -4.32 8.17
CA VAL A 134 0.66 -4.52 7.03
C VAL A 134 -0.70 -5.05 7.46
N PHE A 135 -1.73 -4.79 6.66
CA PHE A 135 -3.03 -5.43 6.77
C PHE A 135 -3.14 -6.57 5.75
N MET A 136 -3.48 -7.78 6.21
CA MET A 136 -3.68 -8.96 5.35
C MET A 136 -4.77 -9.85 5.93
N ALA A 137 -5.72 -10.29 5.08
CA ALA A 137 -6.77 -11.24 5.45
C ALA A 137 -7.51 -10.89 6.76
N GLY A 138 -7.86 -9.60 6.95
CA GLY A 138 -8.60 -9.14 8.13
C GLY A 138 -7.76 -8.87 9.38
N HIS A 139 -6.44 -9.06 9.32
CA HIS A 139 -5.54 -8.94 10.47
C HIS A 139 -4.41 -7.94 10.20
N VAL A 140 -3.86 -7.38 11.27
CA VAL A 140 -2.67 -6.50 11.20
C VAL A 140 -1.43 -7.29 11.64
N TYR A 141 -0.39 -7.30 10.80
CA TYR A 141 0.86 -8.02 11.06
C TYR A 141 1.94 -7.03 11.45
N ALA A 142 2.59 -7.26 12.59
CA ALA A 142 3.77 -6.52 13.06
C ALA A 142 5.03 -7.38 12.87
N VAL A 143 5.80 -7.08 11.83
CA VAL A 143 6.86 -7.94 11.29
C VAL A 143 8.24 -7.42 11.69
N GLY A 144 9.00 -8.22 12.44
CA GLY A 144 10.38 -7.88 12.83
C GLY A 144 10.50 -6.61 13.67
N GLY A 145 11.59 -5.88 13.54
CA GLY A 145 11.84 -4.63 14.23
C GLY A 145 12.92 -4.74 15.31
N PHE A 146 12.82 -3.87 16.31
CA PHE A 146 13.78 -3.70 17.38
C PHE A 146 13.06 -3.55 18.72
N ASN A 147 13.48 -4.32 19.73
CA ASN A 147 12.80 -4.36 21.03
C ASN A 147 13.37 -3.40 22.09
N GLY A 148 14.31 -2.55 21.70
CA GLY A 148 15.08 -1.68 22.60
C GLY A 148 16.51 -2.16 22.84
N SER A 149 16.79 -3.45 22.59
CA SER A 149 18.13 -4.05 22.77
C SER A 149 18.60 -4.79 21.52
N LEU A 150 17.77 -5.65 20.94
CA LEU A 150 18.11 -6.51 19.82
C LEU A 150 17.13 -6.34 18.66
N ARG A 151 17.64 -6.57 17.45
CA ARG A 151 16.80 -6.73 16.26
C ARG A 151 16.15 -8.10 16.32
N VAL A 152 14.88 -8.17 15.96
CA VAL A 152 14.06 -9.38 16.12
C VAL A 152 13.57 -9.90 14.77
N ARG A 153 13.29 -11.20 14.75
CA ARG A 153 12.66 -11.92 13.63
C ARG A 153 11.22 -12.33 13.93
N THR A 154 10.74 -12.00 15.13
CA THR A 154 9.40 -12.35 15.60
C THR A 154 8.34 -11.58 14.82
N VAL A 155 7.18 -12.19 14.65
CA VAL A 155 6.03 -11.60 13.98
C VAL A 155 4.80 -11.85 14.84
N ASP A 156 4.07 -10.78 15.15
CA ASP A 156 2.82 -10.84 15.89
C ASP A 156 1.68 -10.35 14.99
N VAL A 157 0.50 -10.93 15.17
CA VAL A 157 -0.69 -10.67 14.38
C VAL A 157 -1.83 -10.25 15.29
N TYR A 158 -2.46 -9.13 14.95
CA TYR A 158 -3.59 -8.55 15.67
C TYR A 158 -4.91 -8.91 15.00
N ASP A 159 -5.81 -9.50 15.78
CA ASP A 159 -7.21 -9.73 15.45
C ASP A 159 -8.05 -8.58 16.02
N GLY A 160 -8.48 -7.67 15.14
CA GLY A 160 -9.27 -6.49 15.53
C GLY A 160 -10.68 -6.79 16.00
N VAL A 161 -11.20 -8.01 15.79
CA VAL A 161 -12.51 -8.42 16.30
C VAL A 161 -12.40 -8.83 17.77
N LYS A 162 -11.29 -9.47 18.14
CA LYS A 162 -11.05 -9.95 19.51
C LYS A 162 -10.24 -8.98 20.37
N ASP A 163 -9.67 -7.95 19.75
CA ASP A 163 -8.69 -7.06 20.37
C ASP A 163 -7.52 -7.86 21.00
N GLN A 164 -6.91 -8.74 20.20
CA GLN A 164 -5.89 -9.68 20.68
C GLN A 164 -4.72 -9.83 19.71
N TRP A 165 -3.52 -9.93 20.28
CA TRP A 165 -2.30 -10.28 19.57
C TRP A 165 -1.97 -11.77 19.71
N THR A 166 -1.49 -12.36 18.62
CA THR A 166 -1.00 -13.75 18.58
C THR A 166 0.34 -13.81 17.86
N SER A 167 1.30 -14.57 18.37
CA SER A 167 2.57 -14.79 17.68
C SER A 167 2.44 -15.89 16.63
N ILE A 168 3.02 -15.67 15.45
CA ILE A 168 3.05 -16.64 14.36
C ILE A 168 4.50 -17.13 14.11
N ALA A 169 4.70 -17.90 13.03
CA ALA A 169 6.05 -18.28 12.62
C ALA A 169 6.94 -17.04 12.47
N SER A 170 8.09 -17.09 13.14
CA SER A 170 9.10 -16.05 13.02
C SER A 170 9.81 -16.16 11.68
N MET A 171 10.25 -15.01 11.15
CA MET A 171 11.11 -14.93 9.96
C MET A 171 12.40 -15.76 10.14
N GLN A 172 13.04 -16.06 9.02
CA GLN A 172 14.35 -16.71 8.97
C GLN A 172 15.44 -15.75 9.46
N GLU A 173 15.39 -14.47 9.05
CA GLU A 173 16.37 -13.46 9.44
C GLU A 173 15.80 -12.42 10.42
N ARG A 174 16.69 -11.84 11.23
CA ARG A 174 16.35 -10.65 12.03
C ARG A 174 16.29 -9.46 11.08
N ARG A 175 15.21 -8.69 11.13
CA ARG A 175 15.03 -7.54 10.25
C ARG A 175 14.48 -6.37 11.03
N SER A 176 15.21 -5.27 11.11
CA SER A 176 14.72 -3.97 11.59
C SER A 176 14.83 -2.94 10.48
N THR A 177 13.96 -1.93 10.46
CA THR A 177 13.90 -0.91 9.39
C THR A 177 13.66 -1.51 7.99
N LEU A 178 12.98 -2.66 7.95
CA LEU A 178 12.54 -3.31 6.73
C LEU A 178 11.28 -2.64 6.17
N GLY A 179 11.01 -2.89 4.89
CA GLY A 179 9.68 -2.72 4.33
C GLY A 179 8.87 -4.00 4.48
N ALA A 180 7.56 -3.87 4.70
CA ALA A 180 6.62 -4.99 4.60
C ALA A 180 5.46 -4.65 3.67
N ALA A 181 5.06 -5.59 2.82
CA ALA A 181 3.96 -5.39 1.88
C ALA A 181 3.24 -6.70 1.57
N VAL A 182 1.98 -6.60 1.13
CA VAL A 182 1.18 -7.76 0.70
C VAL A 182 1.06 -7.75 -0.81
N LEU A 183 1.40 -8.88 -1.44
CA LEU A 183 1.27 -9.07 -2.89
C LEU A 183 0.84 -10.53 -3.16
N ASN A 184 -0.27 -10.71 -3.87
CA ASN A 184 -0.82 -12.01 -4.24
C ASN A 184 -0.95 -12.98 -3.03
N ASP A 185 -1.62 -12.52 -1.96
CA ASP A 185 -1.85 -13.27 -0.72
C ASP A 185 -0.59 -13.67 0.08
N LEU A 186 0.58 -13.12 -0.28
CA LEU A 186 1.83 -13.32 0.44
C LEU A 186 2.28 -12.00 1.11
N LEU A 187 2.81 -12.12 2.31
CA LEU A 187 3.44 -11.03 3.05
C LEU A 187 4.95 -11.04 2.82
N TYR A 188 5.48 -9.99 2.20
CA TYR A 188 6.91 -9.84 1.91
C TYR A 188 7.60 -8.99 2.98
N ALA A 189 8.72 -9.49 3.50
CA ALA A 189 9.65 -8.78 4.37
C ALA A 189 10.91 -8.41 3.56
N VAL A 190 11.06 -7.12 3.25
CA VAL A 190 12.02 -6.61 2.26
C VAL A 190 13.18 -5.90 2.95
N GLY A 191 14.38 -6.44 2.81
CA GLY A 191 15.61 -5.82 3.30
C GLY A 191 15.65 -5.66 4.82
N GLY A 192 16.07 -4.47 5.27
CA GLY A 192 16.25 -4.12 6.67
C GLY A 192 17.69 -4.26 7.16
N PHE A 193 17.86 -4.38 8.47
CA PHE A 193 19.14 -4.48 9.18
C PHE A 193 19.04 -5.53 10.29
N ASP A 194 19.98 -6.47 10.32
CA ASP A 194 19.97 -7.61 11.24
C ASP A 194 20.66 -7.34 12.59
N GLY A 195 21.39 -6.23 12.70
CA GLY A 195 22.25 -5.90 13.84
C GLY A 195 23.72 -5.71 13.46
N SER A 196 24.13 -6.28 12.34
CA SER A 196 25.49 -6.29 11.81
C SER A 196 25.56 -5.66 10.43
N THR A 197 24.67 -6.06 9.51
CA THR A 197 24.68 -5.64 8.11
C THR A 197 23.30 -5.25 7.60
N GLY A 198 23.27 -4.34 6.62
CA GLY A 198 22.06 -4.08 5.84
C GLY A 198 21.78 -5.26 4.91
N LEU A 199 20.50 -5.62 4.77
CA LEU A 199 20.05 -6.79 4.04
C LEU A 199 19.56 -6.43 2.64
N ALA A 200 19.95 -7.24 1.66
CA ALA A 200 19.34 -7.28 0.32
C ALA A 200 18.33 -8.44 0.18
N SER A 201 18.39 -9.42 1.08
CA SER A 201 17.50 -10.57 1.11
C SER A 201 16.05 -10.15 1.30
N VAL A 202 15.15 -10.94 0.71
CA VAL A 202 13.70 -10.78 0.84
C VAL A 202 13.11 -12.15 1.14
N GLU A 203 12.23 -12.22 2.12
CA GLU A 203 11.49 -13.44 2.45
C GLU A 203 9.98 -13.17 2.43
N ALA A 204 9.21 -14.16 2.01
CA ALA A 204 7.76 -14.10 1.90
C ALA A 204 7.10 -15.09 2.86
N TYR A 205 5.96 -14.71 3.40
CA TYR A 205 5.15 -15.49 4.32
C TYR A 205 3.84 -15.91 3.69
N SER A 206 3.52 -17.19 3.81
CA SER A 206 2.22 -17.75 3.46
C SER A 206 1.43 -18.03 4.74
N TYR A 207 0.34 -17.31 4.95
CA TYR A 207 -0.55 -17.53 6.11
C TYR A 207 -1.30 -18.87 6.04
N LYS A 208 -1.37 -19.49 4.86
CA LYS A 208 -2.02 -20.80 4.65
C LYS A 208 -1.15 -21.94 5.19
N THR A 209 0.18 -21.81 5.12
CA THR A 209 1.13 -22.81 5.61
C THR A 209 1.81 -22.40 6.91
N ASN A 210 1.70 -21.12 7.30
CA ASN A 210 2.42 -20.53 8.43
C ASN A 210 3.94 -20.68 8.29
N GLU A 211 4.46 -20.43 7.08
CA GLU A 211 5.88 -20.61 6.75
C GLU A 211 6.45 -19.39 6.02
N TRP A 212 7.72 -19.14 6.28
CA TRP A 212 8.55 -18.15 5.60
C TRP A 212 9.51 -18.83 4.64
N PHE A 213 9.66 -18.28 3.43
CA PHE A 213 10.62 -18.75 2.44
C PHE A 213 11.31 -17.56 1.74
N PHE A 214 12.57 -17.73 1.35
CA PHE A 214 13.28 -16.70 0.58
C PHE A 214 12.76 -16.61 -0.85
N VAL A 215 12.73 -15.38 -1.36
CA VAL A 215 12.58 -15.07 -2.78
C VAL A 215 13.87 -14.43 -3.29
N ALA A 216 13.90 -13.99 -4.55
CA ALA A 216 15.10 -13.34 -5.08
C ALA A 216 15.48 -12.11 -4.23
N PRO A 217 16.78 -11.95 -3.92
CA PRO A 217 17.26 -10.76 -3.22
C PRO A 217 17.20 -9.54 -4.14
N MET A 218 17.12 -8.37 -3.53
CA MET A 218 17.34 -7.10 -4.24
C MET A 218 18.79 -7.01 -4.74
N ASN A 219 19.01 -6.16 -5.73
CA ASN A 219 20.34 -5.87 -6.28
C ASN A 219 21.19 -5.06 -5.29
N THR A 220 20.56 -4.22 -4.47
CA THR A 220 21.23 -3.44 -3.42
C THR A 220 20.65 -3.76 -2.05
N ARG A 221 21.49 -3.76 -1.02
CA ARG A 221 21.02 -3.85 0.38
C ARG A 221 20.33 -2.56 0.79
N ARG A 222 19.18 -2.66 1.45
CA ARG A 222 18.37 -1.49 1.82
C ARG A 222 17.88 -1.61 3.25
N SER A 223 18.52 -0.90 4.17
CA SER A 223 17.94 -0.60 5.50
C SER A 223 17.16 0.71 5.45
N SER A 224 16.18 0.91 6.34
CA SER A 224 15.27 2.06 6.33
C SER A 224 14.59 2.25 4.97
N VAL A 225 14.17 1.12 4.37
CA VAL A 225 13.57 1.05 3.04
C VAL A 225 12.06 1.18 3.12
N GLY A 226 11.47 1.99 2.24
CA GLY A 226 10.03 2.04 2.02
C GLY A 226 9.61 1.07 0.93
N VAL A 227 8.42 0.48 1.04
CA VAL A 227 7.89 -0.44 0.02
C VAL A 227 6.44 -0.13 -0.33
N GLY A 228 6.05 -0.46 -1.56
CA GLY A 228 4.68 -0.30 -2.04
C GLY A 228 4.35 -1.29 -3.14
N VAL A 229 3.06 -1.60 -3.31
CA VAL A 229 2.58 -2.53 -4.34
C VAL A 229 1.67 -1.79 -5.30
N VAL A 230 2.00 -1.87 -6.59
CA VAL A 230 1.24 -1.24 -7.67
C VAL A 230 1.16 -2.22 -8.84
N GLU A 231 -0.05 -2.44 -9.37
CA GLU A 231 -0.29 -3.28 -10.55
C GLU A 231 0.38 -4.68 -10.48
N GLY A 232 0.32 -5.32 -9.31
CA GLY A 232 0.88 -6.66 -9.11
C GLY A 232 2.41 -6.72 -9.03
N LYS A 233 3.07 -5.58 -8.88
CA LYS A 233 4.52 -5.45 -8.67
C LYS A 233 4.81 -4.86 -7.30
N LEU A 234 5.89 -5.32 -6.67
CA LEU A 234 6.37 -4.80 -5.40
C LEU A 234 7.57 -3.88 -5.66
N TYR A 235 7.60 -2.71 -5.04
CA TYR A 235 8.67 -1.73 -5.19
C TYR A 235 9.41 -1.55 -3.88
N ALA A 236 10.74 -1.47 -3.96
CA ALA A 236 11.62 -1.11 -2.87
C ALA A 236 12.27 0.24 -3.17
N VAL A 237 11.96 1.25 -2.35
CA VAL A 237 12.22 2.66 -2.65
C VAL A 237 13.25 3.20 -1.66
N GLY A 238 14.40 3.67 -2.19
CA GLY A 238 15.44 4.32 -1.40
C GLY A 238 16.03 3.40 -0.32
N GLY A 239 16.23 3.96 0.87
CA GLY A 239 16.91 3.32 1.99
C GLY A 239 18.37 3.72 2.10
N TYR A 240 19.12 2.95 2.88
CA TYR A 240 20.55 3.14 3.13
C TYR A 240 21.30 1.85 2.80
N ASP A 241 22.34 2.00 1.97
CA ASP A 241 23.29 0.95 1.64
C ASP A 241 24.53 1.07 2.53
N GLY A 242 24.71 0.12 3.44
CA GLY A 242 25.88 0.05 4.31
C GLY A 242 27.20 -0.28 3.60
N ALA A 243 27.16 -0.85 2.39
CA ALA A 243 28.37 -1.15 1.62
C ALA A 243 28.98 0.11 1.01
N SER A 244 28.17 0.92 0.31
CA SER A 244 28.61 2.23 -0.20
C SER A 244 28.58 3.34 0.85
N ARG A 245 27.94 3.11 2.01
CA ARG A 245 27.69 4.09 3.09
C ARG A 245 26.87 5.28 2.62
N GLN A 246 25.85 5.04 1.81
CA GLN A 246 25.05 6.09 1.19
C GLN A 246 23.54 5.84 1.33
N CYS A 247 22.79 6.94 1.50
CA CYS A 247 21.36 6.93 1.23
C CYS A 247 21.13 6.76 -0.27
N LEU A 248 20.07 6.05 -0.64
CA LEU A 248 19.77 5.66 -2.01
C LEU A 248 18.68 6.55 -2.64
N SER A 249 18.88 6.93 -3.90
CA SER A 249 17.82 7.43 -4.80
C SER A 249 17.18 6.33 -5.62
N THR A 250 17.88 5.20 -5.79
CA THR A 250 17.47 4.11 -6.66
C THR A 250 16.21 3.43 -6.15
N VAL A 251 15.42 2.92 -7.09
CA VAL A 251 14.20 2.16 -6.84
C VAL A 251 14.29 0.84 -7.59
N GLU A 252 13.86 -0.24 -6.95
CA GLU A 252 13.79 -1.56 -7.57
C GLU A 252 12.34 -2.05 -7.61
N GLN A 253 11.98 -2.75 -8.69
CA GLN A 253 10.70 -3.42 -8.88
C GLN A 253 10.91 -4.94 -8.88
N TYR A 254 10.13 -5.63 -8.07
CA TYR A 254 10.01 -7.07 -8.02
C TYR A 254 8.83 -7.56 -8.84
N ASN A 255 9.09 -8.57 -9.66
CA ASN A 255 8.08 -9.31 -10.37
C ASN A 255 7.92 -10.73 -9.80
N PRO A 256 6.79 -11.06 -9.13
CA PRO A 256 6.61 -12.38 -8.54
C PRO A 256 6.51 -13.50 -9.60
N ALA A 257 6.18 -13.18 -10.86
CA ALA A 257 6.07 -14.19 -11.91
C ALA A 257 7.43 -14.70 -12.42
N THR A 258 8.45 -13.82 -12.41
CA THR A 258 9.83 -14.17 -12.80
C THR A 258 10.74 -14.38 -11.58
N ASN A 259 10.28 -13.97 -10.39
CA ASN A 259 11.08 -13.96 -9.16
C ASN A 259 12.37 -13.17 -9.35
N GLU A 260 12.27 -11.93 -9.84
CA GLU A 260 13.42 -11.07 -10.14
C GLU A 260 13.18 -9.63 -9.70
N TRP A 261 14.26 -8.96 -9.29
CA TRP A 261 14.31 -7.52 -9.02
C TRP A 261 15.04 -6.80 -10.13
N THR A 262 14.45 -5.70 -10.61
CA THR A 262 15.05 -4.84 -11.64
C THR A 262 15.03 -3.39 -11.19
N TYR A 263 16.06 -2.61 -11.53
CA TYR A 263 16.04 -1.18 -11.30
C TYR A 263 14.99 -0.51 -12.20
N VAL A 264 14.29 0.46 -11.63
CA VAL A 264 13.42 1.37 -12.38
C VAL A 264 13.96 2.80 -12.23
N ALA A 265 13.22 3.79 -12.72
CA ALA A 265 13.63 5.19 -12.63
C ALA A 265 13.97 5.61 -11.18
N ASP A 266 15.12 6.26 -11.02
CA ASP A 266 15.57 6.82 -9.76
C ASP A 266 14.66 7.95 -9.27
N MET A 267 14.59 8.12 -7.95
CA MET A 267 14.04 9.33 -7.35
C MET A 267 14.95 10.54 -7.64
N SER A 268 14.37 11.74 -7.61
CA SER A 268 15.11 13.00 -7.82
C SER A 268 16.20 13.28 -6.77
N THR A 269 16.13 12.64 -5.60
CA THR A 269 17.10 12.78 -4.53
C THR A 269 17.14 11.52 -3.67
N ARG A 270 18.21 11.37 -2.89
CA ARG A 270 18.42 10.25 -1.98
C ARG A 270 17.47 10.34 -0.79
N ARG A 271 16.82 9.24 -0.44
CA ARG A 271 15.86 9.17 0.68
C ARG A 271 16.08 7.90 1.49
N SER A 272 16.13 8.04 2.82
CA SER A 272 16.20 6.93 3.78
C SER A 272 15.19 7.18 4.89
N GLY A 273 14.43 6.15 5.29
CA GLY A 273 13.34 6.27 6.27
C GLY A 273 12.06 6.84 5.67
N ALA A 274 11.72 6.39 4.46
CA ALA A 274 10.47 6.73 3.77
C ALA A 274 9.25 6.14 4.47
#